data_AF-A0A7U3ZIK6-F1
#
_entry.id   AF-A0A7U3ZIK6-F1
#
_cell.length_a   1.000
_cell.length_b   1.000
_cell.length_c   1.000
_cell.angle_alpha   90.00
_cell.angle_beta   90.00
_cell.angle_gamma   90.00
#
_symmetry.space_group_name_H-M   'P 1'
#
loop_
_entity.id
_entity.type
_entity.pdbx_description
1 polymer ?
#
loop_
_entity_poly.entity_id
_entity_poly.type
_entity_poly.pdbx_seq_one_letter_code
_entity_poly.pdbx_strand_id
1 'polypeptide(L)'
;MKRETLLTLAVIVLLLLNFTMLGVMVFRGEQGPGPHPGPDRLIVEGLRLDKAQIQQFEELKAEHRGQMQERDLQQKATQHQLWQLLRTSSPDTTLANLLIDNLAVLEKEKKKRTFEHFQKLRAICRPEQQALFDSLIEEISKAMMPPPRGPKR
;
A
#
# COMPACT_ATOMS: atom_id res chain seq x y z
N MET A 1 59.17 -5.96 -8.96
CA MET A 1 58.52 -5.97 -7.62
C MET A 1 57.97 -7.36 -7.36
N LYS A 2 58.11 -7.86 -6.13
CA LYS A 2 57.93 -9.28 -5.78
C LYS A 2 56.47 -9.69 -5.96
N ARG A 3 56.19 -10.85 -6.55
CA ARG A 3 54.81 -11.33 -6.81
C ARG A 3 53.93 -11.31 -5.55
N GLU A 4 54.55 -11.51 -4.39
CA GLU A 4 53.96 -11.40 -3.07
C GLU A 4 53.34 -10.01 -2.82
N THR A 5 54.04 -8.90 -3.14
CA THR A 5 53.50 -7.55 -2.92
C THR A 5 52.31 -7.24 -3.82
N LEU A 6 52.25 -7.84 -5.02
CA LEU A 6 51.12 -7.71 -5.93
C LEU A 6 49.90 -8.51 -5.43
N LEU A 7 50.13 -9.73 -4.92
CA LEU A 7 49.06 -10.55 -4.33
C LEU A 7 48.52 -9.91 -3.05
N THR A 8 49.39 -9.41 -2.17
CA THR A 8 48.98 -8.71 -0.96
C THR A 8 48.18 -7.44 -1.29
N LEU A 9 48.62 -6.66 -2.30
CA LEU A 9 47.87 -5.49 -2.77
C LEU A 9 46.50 -5.88 -3.33
N ALA A 10 46.42 -6.95 -4.13
CA ALA A 10 45.16 -7.44 -4.69
C ALA A 10 44.18 -7.89 -3.60
N VAL A 11 44.66 -8.58 -2.56
CA VAL A 11 43.83 -9.01 -1.41
C VAL A 11 43.32 -7.81 -0.60
N ILE A 12 44.15 -6.78 -0.38
CA ILE A 12 43.75 -5.56 0.33
C ILE A 12 42.67 -4.80 -0.45
N VAL A 13 42.84 -4.65 -1.77
CA VAL A 13 41.83 -4.01 -2.63
C VAL A 13 40.53 -4.79 -2.63
N LEU A 14 40.59 -6.12 -2.70
CA LEU A 14 39.41 -6.99 -2.65
C LEU A 14 38.67 -6.86 -1.32
N LEU A 15 39.39 -6.79 -0.20
CA LEU A 15 38.81 -6.58 1.13
C LEU A 15 38.11 -5.23 1.22
N LEU A 16 38.76 -4.14 0.76
CA LEU A 16 38.16 -2.80 0.76
C LEU A 16 36.89 -2.75 -0.13
N LEU A 17 36.89 -3.45 -1.26
CA LEU A 17 35.71 -3.55 -2.12
C LEU A 17 34.55 -4.28 -1.41
N ASN A 18 34.84 -5.37 -0.70
CA ASN A 18 33.83 -6.10 0.06
C ASN A 18 33.31 -5.29 1.26
N PHE A 19 34.18 -4.59 1.99
CA PHE A 19 33.78 -3.73 3.10
C PHE A 19 32.99 -2.50 2.66
N THR A 20 33.32 -1.90 1.51
CA THR A 20 32.51 -0.83 0.94
C THR A 20 31.14 -1.33 0.50
N MET A 21 31.04 -2.54 -0.09
CA MET A 21 29.77 -3.15 -0.45
C MET A 21 28.89 -3.48 0.78
N LEU A 22 29.48 -4.07 1.82
CA LEU A 22 28.80 -4.31 3.11
C LEU A 22 28.42 -3.01 3.81
N GLY A 23 29.31 -2.01 3.80
CA GLY A 23 29.02 -0.68 4.34
C GLY A 23 27.86 0.00 3.62
N VAL A 24 27.83 -0.04 2.28
CA VAL A 24 26.72 0.48 1.50
C VAL A 24 25.42 -0.26 1.81
N MET A 25 25.45 -1.57 2.06
CA MET A 25 24.25 -2.36 2.40
C MET A 25 23.73 -2.10 3.82
N VAL A 26 24.62 -1.84 4.78
CA VAL A 26 24.25 -1.57 6.18
C VAL A 26 23.86 -0.10 6.40
N PHE A 27 24.52 0.85 5.72
CA PHE A 27 24.22 2.29 5.81
C PHE A 27 23.12 2.75 4.83
N ARG A 28 22.83 1.99 3.76
CA ARG A 28 21.53 2.09 3.08
C ARG A 28 20.51 1.31 3.90
N GLY A 29 20.12 1.87 5.04
CA GLY A 29 18.99 1.39 5.83
C GLY A 29 17.85 1.04 4.87
N GLU A 30 17.37 -0.19 4.99
CA GLU A 30 16.35 -0.85 4.18
C GLU A 30 15.56 0.10 3.29
N GLN A 31 16.09 0.37 2.10
CA GLN A 31 15.21 0.71 0.99
C GLN A 31 14.55 -0.61 0.62
N GLY A 32 13.47 -0.93 1.34
CA GLY A 32 12.54 -1.97 0.97
C GLY A 32 12.16 -1.84 -0.50
N PRO A 33 11.63 -2.90 -1.13
CA PRO A 33 11.38 -2.97 -2.57
C PRO A 33 10.77 -1.65 -3.04
N GLY A 34 11.52 -0.94 -3.89
CA GLY A 34 11.19 0.42 -4.29
C GLY A 34 9.74 0.52 -4.78
N PRO A 35 9.06 1.66 -4.60
CA PRO A 35 7.63 1.76 -4.84
C PRO A 35 7.29 1.22 -6.22
N HIS A 36 6.46 0.18 -6.28
CA HIS A 36 5.70 -0.10 -7.48
C HIS A 36 5.10 1.24 -7.96
N PRO A 37 5.01 1.50 -9.28
CA PRO A 37 4.38 2.72 -9.80
C PRO A 37 2.86 2.62 -9.55
N GLY A 38 2.48 2.79 -8.30
CA GLY A 38 1.12 2.80 -7.79
C GLY A 38 0.71 4.21 -7.39
N PRO A 39 -0.49 4.37 -6.82
CA PRO A 39 -1.02 5.64 -6.29
C PRO A 39 -0.02 6.43 -5.43
N ASP A 40 0.89 5.73 -4.77
CA ASP A 40 1.91 6.27 -3.89
C ASP A 40 2.78 7.33 -4.57
N ARG A 41 3.13 7.13 -5.85
CA ARG A 41 3.94 8.10 -6.59
C ARG A 41 3.20 9.41 -6.81
N LEU A 42 1.91 9.32 -7.17
CA LEU A 42 1.05 10.50 -7.34
C LEU A 42 0.94 11.29 -6.05
N ILE A 43 0.82 10.60 -4.91
CA ILE A 43 0.68 11.24 -3.59
C ILE A 43 1.99 11.88 -3.15
N VAL A 44 3.10 11.15 -3.23
CA VAL A 44 4.42 11.65 -2.79
C VAL A 44 4.89 12.81 -3.67
N GLU A 45 4.84 12.66 -4.99
CA GLU A 45 5.28 13.69 -5.93
C GLU A 45 4.27 14.85 -6.01
N GLY A 46 2.97 14.56 -6.06
CA GLY A 46 1.90 15.55 -6.20
C GLY A 46 1.77 16.45 -4.97
N LEU A 47 1.88 15.89 -3.77
CA LEU A 47 1.86 16.67 -2.52
C LEU A 47 3.24 17.18 -2.10
N ARG A 48 4.30 16.80 -2.85
CA ARG A 48 5.69 17.15 -2.58
C ARG A 48 6.07 16.83 -1.13
N LEU A 49 5.78 15.60 -0.70
CA LEU A 49 6.04 15.16 0.67
C LEU A 49 7.55 15.15 0.93
N ASP A 50 7.96 15.59 2.12
CA ASP A 50 9.34 15.46 2.56
C ASP A 50 9.63 14.07 3.16
N LYS A 51 10.88 13.80 3.53
CA LYS A 51 11.30 12.50 4.05
C LYS A 51 10.54 12.08 5.32
N ALA A 52 10.23 13.00 6.23
CA ALA A 52 9.51 12.68 7.46
C ALA A 52 8.03 12.38 7.16
N GLN A 53 7.42 13.15 6.26
CA GLN A 53 6.04 12.94 5.81
C GLN A 53 5.89 11.64 5.02
N ILE A 54 6.87 11.28 4.20
CA ILE A 54 6.89 10.00 3.48
C ILE A 54 6.90 8.83 4.47
N GLN A 55 7.71 8.89 5.53
CA GLN A 55 7.74 7.85 6.55
C GLN A 55 6.37 7.71 7.25
N GLN A 56 5.77 8.83 7.65
CA GLN A 56 4.42 8.83 8.23
C GLN A 56 3.37 8.27 7.25
N PHE A 57 3.47 8.63 5.97
CA PHE A 57 2.56 8.13 4.94
C PHE A 57 2.67 6.61 4.76
N GLU A 58 3.87 6.04 4.78
CA GLU A 58 4.05 4.58 4.70
C GLU A 58 3.42 3.85 5.90
N GLU A 59 3.53 4.40 7.11
CA GLU A 59 2.86 3.87 8.31
C GLU A 59 1.33 3.91 8.16
N LEU A 60 0.78 5.04 7.71
CA LEU A 60 -0.65 5.20 7.45
C LEU A 60 -1.16 4.23 6.39
N LYS A 61 -0.36 3.96 5.35
CA LYS A 61 -0.65 2.97 4.32
C LYS A 61 -0.67 1.55 4.88
N ALA A 62 0.32 1.19 5.69
CA ALA A 62 0.38 -0.14 6.30
C ALA A 62 -0.84 -0.39 7.20
N GLU A 63 -1.21 0.61 8.02
CA GLU A 63 -2.42 0.58 8.85
C GLU A 63 -3.68 0.37 8.00
N HIS A 64 -3.88 1.19 6.97
CA HIS A 64 -5.06 1.11 6.10
C HIS A 64 -5.14 -0.23 5.36
N ARG A 65 -4.01 -0.72 4.83
CA ARG A 65 -3.93 -2.01 4.13
C ARG A 65 -4.36 -3.16 5.04
N GLY A 66 -3.89 -3.19 6.28
CA GLY A 66 -4.28 -4.21 7.25
C GLY A 66 -5.79 -4.17 7.53
N GLN A 67 -6.35 -2.97 7.75
CA GLN A 67 -7.78 -2.80 7.99
C GLN A 67 -8.66 -3.18 6.80
N MET A 68 -8.18 -2.96 5.57
CA MET A 68 -8.91 -3.29 4.34
C MET A 68 -8.86 -4.78 4.03
N GLN A 69 -7.73 -5.45 4.25
CA GLN A 69 -7.57 -6.86 3.93
C GLN A 69 -8.56 -7.75 4.67
N GLU A 70 -8.77 -7.52 5.97
CA GLU A 70 -9.74 -8.28 6.77
C GLU A 70 -11.17 -8.13 6.22
N ARG A 71 -11.56 -6.89 5.90
CA ARG A 71 -12.89 -6.56 5.37
C ARG A 71 -13.12 -7.11 3.97
N ASP A 72 -12.10 -7.11 3.13
CA ASP A 72 -12.15 -7.71 1.79
C ASP A 72 -12.36 -9.22 1.86
N LEU A 73 -11.71 -9.90 2.81
CA LEU A 73 -11.91 -11.33 3.06
C LEU A 73 -13.35 -11.62 3.51
N GLN A 74 -13.86 -10.84 4.47
CA GLN A 74 -15.24 -10.96 4.94
C GLN A 74 -16.25 -10.70 3.81
N GLN A 75 -16.06 -9.62 3.04
CA GLN A 75 -16.92 -9.28 1.91
C GLN A 75 -16.95 -10.41 0.87
N LYS A 76 -15.79 -10.99 0.54
CA LYS A 76 -15.70 -12.13 -0.39
C LYS A 76 -16.42 -13.37 0.16
N ALA A 77 -16.28 -13.68 1.45
CA ALA A 77 -16.95 -14.81 2.07
C ALA A 77 -18.48 -14.64 2.10
N THR A 78 -18.98 -13.47 2.52
CA THR A 78 -20.41 -13.14 2.55
C THR A 78 -21.00 -13.18 1.14
N GLN A 79 -20.29 -12.62 0.14
CA GLN A 79 -20.72 -12.65 -1.24
C GLN A 79 -20.78 -14.08 -1.80
N HIS A 80 -19.81 -14.93 -1.44
CA HIS A 80 -19.86 -16.34 -1.80
C HIS A 80 -21.08 -17.04 -1.18
N GLN A 81 -21.37 -16.83 0.10
CA GLN A 81 -22.54 -17.39 0.77
C GLN A 81 -23.85 -16.97 0.10
N LEU A 82 -23.97 -15.70 -0.27
CA LEU A 82 -25.15 -15.16 -0.96
C LEU A 82 -25.43 -15.94 -2.26
N TRP A 83 -24.40 -16.18 -3.06
CA TRP A 83 -24.55 -16.90 -4.33
C TRP A 83 -24.76 -18.41 -4.16
N GLN A 84 -24.30 -19.01 -3.05
CA GLN A 84 -24.59 -20.42 -2.77
C GLN A 84 -26.09 -20.66 -2.52
N LEU A 85 -26.86 -19.68 -2.04
CA LEU A 85 -28.31 -19.82 -1.83
C LEU A 85 -29.06 -20.16 -3.12
N LEU A 86 -28.58 -19.67 -4.26
CA LEU A 86 -29.18 -19.90 -5.57
C LEU A 86 -28.99 -21.34 -6.09
N ARG A 87 -28.21 -22.18 -5.41
CA ARG A 87 -28.00 -23.59 -5.80
C ARG A 87 -29.08 -24.52 -5.26
N THR A 88 -30.03 -23.98 -4.48
CA THR A 88 -31.14 -24.73 -3.89
C THR A 88 -32.42 -24.52 -4.70
N SER A 89 -33.34 -25.48 -4.66
CA SER A 89 -34.62 -25.41 -5.39
C SER A 89 -35.60 -24.38 -4.81
N SER A 90 -35.39 -23.96 -3.55
CA SER A 90 -36.15 -22.90 -2.88
C SER A 90 -35.19 -22.03 -2.07
N PRO A 91 -34.62 -20.96 -2.67
CA PRO A 91 -33.67 -20.09 -1.98
C PRO A 91 -34.31 -19.35 -0.80
N ASP A 92 -33.61 -19.34 0.34
CA ASP A 92 -34.02 -18.57 1.52
C ASP A 92 -33.84 -17.06 1.28
N THR A 93 -34.96 -16.37 1.06
CA THR A 93 -34.97 -14.93 0.78
C THR A 93 -34.64 -14.10 2.02
N THR A 94 -35.01 -14.56 3.21
CA THR A 94 -34.71 -13.86 4.47
C THR A 94 -33.21 -13.90 4.74
N LEU A 95 -32.58 -15.06 4.55
CA LEU A 95 -31.13 -15.18 4.65
C LEU A 95 -30.40 -14.37 3.57
N ALA A 96 -30.91 -14.34 2.34
CA ALA A 96 -30.35 -13.51 1.27
C ALA A 96 -30.34 -12.02 1.65
N ASN A 97 -31.46 -11.50 2.16
CA ASN A 97 -31.55 -10.10 2.61
C ASN A 97 -30.55 -9.80 3.74
N LEU A 98 -30.41 -10.69 4.71
CA LEU A 98 -29.44 -10.53 5.80
C LEU A 98 -27.99 -10.48 5.28
N LEU A 99 -27.64 -11.34 4.32
CA LEU A 99 -26.31 -11.32 3.70
C LEU A 99 -26.07 -10.03 2.89
N ILE A 100 -27.09 -9.50 2.22
CA ILE A 100 -27.02 -8.23 1.49
C ILE A 100 -26.81 -7.05 2.45
N ASP A 101 -27.55 -7.03 3.57
CA ASP A 101 -27.38 -6.00 4.61
C ASP A 101 -25.97 -6.04 5.20
N ASN A 102 -25.44 -7.24 5.47
CA ASN A 102 -24.06 -7.41 5.93
C ASN A 102 -23.03 -6.88 4.91
N LEU A 103 -23.25 -7.11 3.61
CA LEU A 103 -22.40 -6.54 2.56
C LEU A 103 -22.46 -5.01 2.54
N ALA A 104 -23.64 -4.42 2.74
CA ALA A 104 -23.79 -2.97 2.82
C ALA A 104 -23.05 -2.36 4.02
N VAL A 105 -23.09 -3.03 5.18
CA VAL A 105 -22.33 -2.64 6.38
C VAL A 105 -20.83 -2.70 6.12
N LEU A 106 -20.32 -3.78 5.55
CA LEU A 106 -18.89 -3.91 5.22
C LEU A 106 -18.41 -2.82 4.25
N GLU A 107 -19.20 -2.52 3.21
CA GLU A 107 -18.87 -1.47 2.24
C GLU A 107 -18.87 -0.08 2.90
N LYS A 108 -19.82 0.19 3.79
CA LYS A 108 -19.87 1.43 4.58
C LYS A 108 -18.62 1.57 5.44
N GLU A 109 -18.20 0.50 6.12
CA GLU A 109 -16.99 0.53 6.94
C GLU A 109 -15.73 0.79 6.12
N LYS A 110 -15.58 0.13 4.98
CA LYS A 110 -14.43 0.36 4.08
C LYS A 110 -14.35 1.82 3.66
N LYS A 111 -15.48 2.41 3.24
CA LYS A 111 -15.55 3.83 2.88
C LYS A 111 -15.18 4.75 4.05
N LYS A 112 -15.67 4.45 5.26
CA LYS A 112 -15.33 5.21 6.47
C LYS A 112 -13.82 5.17 6.75
N ARG A 113 -13.20 3.99 6.71
CA ARG A 113 -11.75 3.84 6.94
C ARG A 113 -10.90 4.51 5.88
N THR A 114 -11.30 4.43 4.60
CA THR A 114 -10.61 5.14 3.52
C THR A 114 -10.72 6.66 3.69
N PHE A 115 -11.88 7.18 4.10
CA PHE A 115 -12.03 8.58 4.43
C PHE A 115 -11.13 9.00 5.61
N GLU A 116 -11.11 8.21 6.69
CA GLU A 116 -10.21 8.44 7.83
C GLU A 116 -8.73 8.41 7.42
N HIS A 117 -8.33 7.50 6.52
CA HIS A 117 -6.96 7.46 5.98
C HIS A 117 -6.60 8.76 5.25
N PHE A 118 -7.51 9.30 4.42
CA PHE A 118 -7.30 10.59 3.76
C PHE A 118 -7.27 11.76 4.73
N GLN A 119 -8.06 11.74 5.80
CA GLN A 119 -7.96 12.76 6.85
C GLN A 119 -6.59 12.74 7.53
N LYS A 120 -6.06 11.55 7.84
CA LYS A 120 -4.71 11.41 8.41
C LYS A 120 -3.62 11.87 7.43
N LEU A 121 -3.73 11.54 6.15
CA LEU A 121 -2.82 12.03 5.11
C LEU A 121 -2.85 13.57 5.00
N ARG A 122 -4.04 14.18 5.02
CA ARG A 122 -4.16 15.64 5.01
C ARG A 122 -3.57 16.28 6.27
N ALA A 123 -3.67 15.60 7.43
CA ALA A 123 -3.16 16.11 8.70
C ALA A 123 -1.63 16.16 8.78
N ILE A 124 -0.91 15.27 8.08
CA ILE A 124 0.55 15.31 8.01
C ILE A 124 1.06 16.35 6.99
N CYS A 125 0.19 16.93 6.16
CA CYS A 125 0.52 17.95 5.18
C CYS A 125 0.61 19.34 5.83
N ARG A 126 1.63 20.12 5.44
CA ARG A 126 1.75 21.55 5.76
C ARG A 126 0.70 22.38 5.02
N PRO A 127 0.41 23.63 5.45
CA PRO A 127 -0.64 24.45 4.83
C PRO A 127 -0.53 24.58 3.31
N GLU A 128 0.68 24.75 2.76
CA GLU A 128 0.92 24.84 1.32
C GLU A 128 0.65 23.52 0.57
N GLN A 129 0.86 22.38 1.24
CA GLN A 129 0.59 21.05 0.70
C GLN A 129 -0.89 20.68 0.83
N GLN A 130 -1.60 21.21 1.82
CA GLN A 130 -3.06 21.02 1.95
C GLN A 130 -3.79 21.62 0.75
N ALA A 131 -3.32 22.76 0.21
CA ALA A 131 -3.86 23.31 -1.03
C ALA A 131 -3.65 22.37 -2.24
N LEU A 132 -2.50 21.69 -2.31
CA LEU A 132 -2.22 20.66 -3.32
C LEU A 132 -3.08 19.41 -3.10
N PHE A 133 -3.31 19.03 -1.85
CA PHE A 133 -4.19 17.92 -1.51
C PHE A 133 -5.62 18.21 -1.96
N ASP A 134 -6.14 19.39 -1.64
CA ASP A 134 -7.51 19.78 -1.97
C ASP A 134 -7.72 19.85 -3.50
N SER A 135 -6.69 20.15 -4.30
CA SER A 135 -6.76 20.12 -5.77
C SER A 135 -6.57 18.73 -6.39
N LEU A 136 -5.84 17.83 -5.74
CA LEU A 136 -5.51 16.49 -6.24
C LEU A 136 -6.38 15.38 -5.66
N ILE A 137 -7.27 15.67 -4.71
CA ILE A 137 -8.00 14.64 -3.96
C ILE A 137 -8.81 13.69 -4.85
N GLU A 138 -9.37 14.18 -5.96
CA GLU A 138 -10.09 13.33 -6.91
C GLU A 138 -9.17 12.33 -7.61
N GLU A 139 -7.97 12.77 -8.02
CA GLU A 139 -6.98 11.92 -8.68
C GLU A 139 -6.37 10.92 -7.70
N ILE A 140 -6.04 11.38 -6.49
CA ILE A 140 -5.55 10.55 -5.39
C ILE A 140 -6.59 9.47 -5.04
N SER A 141 -7.86 9.84 -4.93
CA SER A 141 -8.96 8.90 -4.67
C SER A 141 -9.10 7.85 -5.79
N LYS A 142 -9.05 8.28 -7.05
CA LYS A 142 -9.09 7.38 -8.22
C LYS A 142 -7.92 6.40 -8.24
N ALA A 143 -6.72 6.87 -7.91
CA ALA A 143 -5.52 6.05 -7.92
C ALA A 143 -5.51 5.00 -6.78
N MET A 144 -6.14 5.31 -5.63
CA MET A 144 -6.28 4.37 -4.51
C MET A 144 -7.40 3.35 -4.68
N MET A 145 -8.38 3.60 -5.55
CA MET A 145 -9.37 2.59 -5.88
C MET A 145 -8.70 1.43 -6.61
N PRO A 146 -9.02 0.16 -6.28
CA PRO A 146 -8.51 -0.96 -7.04
C PRO A 146 -8.83 -0.75 -8.52
N PRO A 147 -7.89 -0.99 -9.46
CA PRO A 147 -8.21 -0.91 -10.87
C PRO A 147 -9.43 -1.79 -11.13
N PRO A 148 -10.35 -1.37 -12.01
CA PRO A 148 -11.48 -2.21 -12.37
C PRO A 148 -10.91 -3.58 -12.73
N ARG A 149 -11.38 -4.63 -12.05
CA ARG A 149 -10.99 -6.00 -12.37
C ARG A 149 -11.49 -6.29 -13.78
N GLY A 150 -10.68 -5.93 -14.77
CA GLY A 150 -10.89 -6.31 -16.15
C GLY A 150 -11.00 -7.83 -16.20
N PRO A 151 -11.82 -8.38 -17.11
CA PRO A 151 -11.98 -9.82 -17.20
C PRO A 151 -10.59 -10.44 -17.40
N LYS A 152 -10.21 -11.37 -16.50
CA LYS A 152 -9.13 -12.29 -16.78
C LYS A 152 -9.59 -13.07 -18.01
N ARG A 153 -9.06 -12.70 -19.18
CA ARG A 153 -9.18 -13.49 -20.39
C ARG A 153 -8.50 -14.85 -20.17
#